data_AF-A0A7C1ECP6-F1
#
_entry.id   AF-A0A7C1ECP6-F1
#
_cell.length_a   1.000
_cell.length_b   1.000
_cell.length_c   1.000
_cell.angle_alpha   90.00
_cell.angle_beta   90.00
_cell.angle_gamma   90.00
#
_symmetry.space_group_name_H-M   'P 1'
#
loop_
_entity.id
_entity.type
_entity.pdbx_description
1 polymer ?
#
loop_
_entity_poly.entity_id
_entity_poly.type
_entity_poly.pdbx_seq_one_letter_code
_entity_poly.pdbx_strand_id
1 'polypeptide(L)'
;MTYEKFRQEIERILTEQCRPVTWNEIRANSTKLNQKAPYHVYVQKLQGDIGLVRFKHNQRTVWALRDWFEAGKFRELLPEKLRLTILALQAGYALAANEYGELKRVYPLDAGLRTWDVIEAGIADYFPEADRRPDSIELEPDETDCVRTVDSWEDRIRIAEKVAESGEFLHTDAWRGKTLGVTKPRFRCFYFYDAHCQFFCDQNVCLGHDVEVTDGGAGLEITGDKVYFVLEAAERARGEFIWQKKQVEWFITAEISLTDPRQRRLL
;
A
#
# COMPACT_ATOMS: atom_id res chain seq x y z
N MET A 1 -14.95 8.41 17.12
CA MET A 1 -13.96 7.98 18.14
C MET A 1 -12.60 8.50 17.70
N THR A 2 -11.68 8.86 18.62
CA THR A 2 -10.30 9.22 18.24
C THR A 2 -9.53 7.98 17.81
N TYR A 3 -8.48 8.16 17.01
CA TYR A 3 -7.62 7.06 16.56
C TYR A 3 -7.07 6.25 17.73
N GLU A 4 -6.50 6.89 18.75
CA GLU A 4 -5.90 6.18 19.88
C GLU A 4 -6.90 5.32 20.67
N LYS A 5 -8.14 5.82 20.86
CA LYS A 5 -9.21 5.02 21.50
C LYS A 5 -9.67 3.86 20.63
N PHE A 6 -9.59 3.99 19.30
CA PHE A 6 -9.87 2.91 18.35
C PHE A 6 -8.75 1.87 18.40
N ARG A 7 -7.47 2.30 18.31
CA ARG A 7 -6.28 1.45 18.40
C ARG A 7 -6.29 0.59 19.67
N GLN A 8 -6.38 1.21 20.85
CA GLN A 8 -6.43 0.52 22.14
C GLN A 8 -7.59 -0.49 22.22
N GLU A 9 -8.74 -0.20 21.64
CA GLU A 9 -9.90 -1.10 21.67
C GLU A 9 -9.73 -2.30 20.73
N ILE A 10 -9.14 -2.11 19.54
CA ILE A 10 -8.81 -3.20 18.63
C ILE A 10 -7.71 -4.09 19.22
N GLU A 11 -6.65 -3.48 19.74
CA GLU A 11 -5.51 -4.14 20.39
C GLU A 11 -5.97 -4.99 21.59
N ARG A 12 -6.83 -4.42 22.45
CA ARG A 12 -7.48 -5.13 23.57
C ARG A 12 -8.24 -6.36 23.09
N ILE A 13 -9.11 -6.22 22.10
CA ILE A 13 -9.98 -7.31 21.63
C ILE A 13 -9.18 -8.40 20.94
N LEU A 14 -8.20 -8.05 20.10
CA LEU A 14 -7.31 -9.04 19.47
C LEU A 14 -6.54 -9.83 20.54
N THR A 15 -6.00 -9.15 21.55
CA THR A 15 -5.27 -9.77 22.66
C THR A 15 -6.17 -10.68 23.50
N GLU A 16 -7.38 -10.24 23.87
CA GLU A 16 -8.35 -11.03 24.65
C GLU A 16 -8.87 -12.25 23.89
N GLN A 17 -9.16 -12.11 22.59
CA GLN A 17 -9.62 -13.23 21.77
C GLN A 17 -8.50 -14.23 21.46
N CYS A 18 -7.24 -13.77 21.44
CA CYS A 18 -6.02 -14.57 21.22
C CYS A 18 -6.09 -15.46 19.95
N ARG A 19 -6.81 -15.00 18.93
CA ARG A 19 -7.03 -15.67 17.63
C ARG A 19 -7.41 -14.64 16.56
N PRO A 20 -7.24 -14.95 15.25
CA PRO A 20 -7.77 -14.13 14.19
C PRO A 20 -9.30 -14.02 14.24
N VAL A 21 -9.81 -12.81 14.06
CA VAL A 21 -11.24 -12.48 14.18
C VAL A 21 -11.71 -11.58 13.04
N THR A 22 -12.98 -11.69 12.67
CA THR A 22 -13.59 -10.78 11.70
C THR A 22 -13.96 -9.43 12.33
N TRP A 23 -14.14 -8.40 11.50
CA TRP A 23 -14.66 -7.09 11.95
C TRP A 23 -16.00 -7.21 12.71
N ASN A 24 -16.86 -8.17 12.35
CA ASN A 24 -18.13 -8.39 13.06
C ASN A 24 -17.92 -8.96 14.47
N GLU A 25 -16.95 -9.87 14.67
CA GLU A 25 -16.58 -10.38 15.99
C GLU A 25 -15.90 -9.30 16.83
N ILE A 26 -15.01 -8.50 16.24
CA ILE A 26 -14.42 -7.33 16.90
C ILE A 26 -15.53 -6.39 17.40
N ARG A 27 -16.49 -6.07 16.55
CA ARG A 27 -17.63 -5.21 16.91
C ARG A 27 -18.49 -5.82 18.02
N ALA A 28 -18.75 -7.13 17.97
CA ALA A 28 -19.55 -7.83 18.97
C ALA A 28 -18.87 -7.88 20.36
N ASN A 29 -17.54 -7.84 20.41
CA ASN A 29 -16.75 -7.83 21.66
C ASN A 29 -16.37 -6.39 22.12
N SER A 30 -16.98 -5.36 21.53
CA SER A 30 -16.76 -3.96 21.90
C SER A 30 -18.05 -3.26 22.33
N THR A 31 -17.97 -2.49 23.41
CA THR A 31 -19.01 -1.52 23.80
C THR A 31 -18.78 -0.12 23.21
N LYS A 32 -17.68 0.07 22.46
CA LYS A 32 -17.24 1.37 21.94
C LYS A 32 -17.34 1.46 20.41
N LEU A 33 -17.19 0.34 19.70
CA LEU A 33 -17.18 0.27 18.24
C LEU A 33 -18.62 0.08 17.71
N ASN A 34 -19.27 1.17 17.33
CA ASN A 34 -20.67 1.14 16.85
C ASN A 34 -20.79 1.23 15.32
N GLN A 35 -19.69 1.43 14.61
CA GLN A 35 -19.68 1.66 13.16
C GLN A 35 -19.88 0.38 12.33
N LYS A 36 -20.58 0.50 11.19
CA LYS A 36 -20.85 -0.63 10.29
C LYS A 36 -19.56 -1.22 9.70
N ALA A 37 -18.63 -0.36 9.30
CA ALA A 37 -17.30 -0.68 8.81
C ALA A 37 -16.25 0.25 9.45
N PRO A 38 -14.99 -0.16 9.61
CA PRO A 38 -13.93 0.68 10.16
C PRO A 38 -13.46 1.73 9.15
N TYR A 39 -12.91 2.84 9.64
CA TYR A 39 -12.37 3.91 8.80
C TYR A 39 -11.00 3.50 8.23
N HIS A 40 -10.85 3.50 6.89
CA HIS A 40 -9.70 2.89 6.22
C HIS A 40 -8.34 3.42 6.69
N VAL A 41 -8.19 4.75 6.84
CA VAL A 41 -6.95 5.37 7.35
C VAL A 41 -6.57 4.83 8.72
N TYR A 42 -7.55 4.66 9.63
CA TYR A 42 -7.26 4.06 10.93
C TYR A 42 -6.78 2.63 10.77
N VAL A 43 -7.38 1.83 9.88
CA VAL A 43 -6.96 0.44 9.66
C VAL A 43 -5.54 0.34 9.09
N GLN A 44 -5.18 1.21 8.14
CA GLN A 44 -3.80 1.32 7.63
C GLN A 44 -2.83 1.66 8.76
N LYS A 45 -3.18 2.63 9.63
CA LYS A 45 -2.33 2.98 10.77
C LYS A 45 -2.11 1.82 11.76
N LEU A 46 -3.13 1.00 11.98
CA LEU A 46 -3.01 -0.20 12.83
C LEU A 46 -2.01 -1.22 12.28
N GLN A 47 -1.77 -1.28 10.96
CA GLN A 47 -0.81 -2.22 10.36
C GLN A 47 0.62 -1.99 10.90
N GLY A 48 0.89 -0.76 11.36
CA GLY A 48 2.17 -0.36 11.91
C GLY A 48 2.17 -0.19 13.41
N ASP A 49 1.23 0.57 13.95
CA ASP A 49 1.22 0.88 15.39
C ASP A 49 0.94 -0.35 16.27
N ILE A 50 0.30 -1.40 15.74
CA ILE A 50 0.05 -2.68 16.43
C ILE A 50 0.32 -3.92 15.57
N GLY A 51 0.99 -3.78 14.41
CA GLY A 51 1.25 -4.91 13.53
C GLY A 51 -0.03 -5.58 12.96
N LEU A 52 -1.12 -4.84 12.74
CA LEU A 52 -2.38 -5.43 12.25
C LEU A 52 -2.23 -6.06 10.86
N VAL A 53 -2.54 -7.34 10.78
CA VAL A 53 -2.62 -8.11 9.53
C VAL A 53 -4.08 -8.27 9.13
N ARG A 54 -4.40 -8.02 7.86
CA ARG A 54 -5.67 -8.42 7.23
C ARG A 54 -5.41 -9.43 6.14
N PHE A 55 -6.24 -10.48 6.08
CA PHE A 55 -6.15 -11.53 5.06
C PHE A 55 -7.52 -12.20 4.82
N LYS A 56 -7.66 -12.93 3.72
CA LYS A 56 -8.80 -13.82 3.50
C LYS A 56 -8.59 -15.13 4.25
N HIS A 57 -9.62 -15.55 4.97
CA HIS A 57 -9.75 -16.92 5.44
C HIS A 57 -11.21 -17.34 5.34
N ASN A 58 -11.50 -18.47 4.67
CA ASN A 58 -12.87 -18.96 4.43
C ASN A 58 -13.82 -17.88 3.88
N GLN A 59 -13.40 -17.19 2.82
CA GLN A 59 -14.09 -16.06 2.15
C GLN A 59 -14.29 -14.78 3.00
N ARG A 60 -13.96 -14.80 4.30
CA ARG A 60 -14.08 -13.67 5.22
C ARG A 60 -12.76 -12.95 5.38
N THR A 61 -12.80 -11.64 5.57
CA THR A 61 -11.61 -10.86 5.97
C THR A 61 -11.43 -11.00 7.48
N VAL A 62 -10.32 -11.60 7.89
CA VAL A 62 -9.92 -11.77 9.29
C VAL A 62 -8.78 -10.82 9.63
N TRP A 63 -8.70 -10.47 10.91
CA TRP A 63 -7.80 -9.49 11.51
C TRP A 63 -6.97 -10.21 12.57
N ALA A 64 -5.65 -10.02 12.53
CA ALA A 64 -4.69 -10.66 13.44
C ALA A 64 -3.51 -9.73 13.73
N LEU A 65 -2.65 -10.10 14.68
CA LEU A 65 -1.41 -9.38 14.98
C LEU A 65 -0.22 -10.09 14.31
N ARG A 66 0.70 -9.32 13.71
CA ARG A 66 1.91 -9.82 13.03
C ARG A 66 2.74 -10.74 13.92
N ASP A 67 2.97 -10.31 15.16
CA ASP A 67 3.69 -11.03 16.21
C ASP A 67 3.18 -12.47 16.44
N TRP A 68 1.91 -12.77 16.12
CA TRP A 68 1.38 -14.13 16.22
C TRP A 68 1.99 -15.05 15.16
N PHE A 69 2.11 -14.58 13.91
CA PHE A 69 2.71 -15.34 12.81
C PHE A 69 4.23 -15.44 12.93
N GLU A 70 4.87 -14.39 13.42
CA GLU A 70 6.30 -14.40 13.78
C GLU A 70 6.57 -15.40 14.91
N ALA A 71 5.68 -15.49 15.90
CA ALA A 71 5.69 -16.54 16.93
C ALA A 71 5.17 -17.93 16.45
N GLY A 72 5.00 -18.13 15.14
CA GLY A 72 4.64 -19.42 14.53
C GLY A 72 3.17 -19.83 14.65
N LYS A 73 2.27 -18.97 15.13
CA LYS A 73 0.83 -19.24 15.27
C LYS A 73 0.07 -18.84 14.00
N PHE A 74 -1.01 -19.55 13.69
CA PHE A 74 -1.97 -19.18 12.65
C PHE A 74 -1.42 -19.09 11.22
N ARG A 75 -0.19 -19.57 10.98
CA ARG A 75 0.42 -19.61 9.63
C ARG A 75 -0.43 -20.44 8.68
N GLU A 76 -1.07 -21.49 9.18
CA GLU A 76 -2.05 -22.35 8.48
C GLU A 76 -3.35 -21.64 8.07
N LEU A 77 -3.57 -20.39 8.51
CA LEU A 77 -4.73 -19.59 8.14
C LEU A 77 -4.42 -18.55 7.07
N LEU A 78 -3.13 -18.24 6.83
CA LEU A 78 -2.69 -17.33 5.78
C LEU A 78 -3.09 -17.88 4.40
N PRO A 79 -3.33 -17.00 3.40
CA PRO A 79 -3.59 -17.44 2.05
C PRO A 79 -2.32 -18.05 1.44
N GLU A 80 -2.45 -19.14 0.68
CA GLU A 80 -1.36 -19.74 -0.10
C GLU A 80 -1.13 -18.98 -1.42
N LYS A 81 -2.16 -18.29 -1.92
CA LYS A 81 -2.10 -17.48 -3.16
C LYS A 81 -2.71 -16.09 -2.98
N LEU A 82 -2.17 -15.11 -3.71
CA LEU A 82 -2.72 -13.76 -3.80
C LEU A 82 -3.06 -13.37 -5.23
N ARG A 83 -4.18 -12.66 -5.38
CA ARG A 83 -4.49 -11.93 -6.60
C ARG A 83 -4.05 -10.48 -6.49
N LEU A 84 -3.18 -10.06 -7.40
CA LEU A 84 -2.49 -8.77 -7.38
C LEU A 84 -2.65 -8.07 -8.73
N THR A 85 -2.82 -6.75 -8.73
CA THR A 85 -2.69 -5.91 -9.94
C THR A 85 -1.38 -5.16 -9.88
N ILE A 86 -0.50 -5.35 -10.85
CA ILE A 86 0.79 -4.65 -10.93
C ILE A 86 0.54 -3.16 -11.23
N LEU A 87 1.03 -2.29 -10.35
CA LEU A 87 0.92 -0.82 -10.45
C LEU A 87 2.23 -0.17 -10.89
N ALA A 88 3.35 -0.77 -10.51
CA ALA A 88 4.70 -0.35 -10.89
C ALA A 88 5.64 -1.55 -10.94
N LEU A 89 6.63 -1.50 -11.83
CA LEU A 89 7.71 -2.47 -11.91
C LEU A 89 9.02 -1.78 -11.57
N GLN A 90 9.85 -2.47 -10.79
CA GLN A 90 11.17 -2.00 -10.35
C GLN A 90 12.19 -3.12 -10.51
N ALA A 91 13.47 -2.82 -10.30
CA ALA A 91 14.54 -3.80 -10.40
C ALA A 91 14.37 -4.90 -9.31
N GLY A 92 13.88 -6.07 -9.72
CA GLY A 92 13.70 -7.25 -8.85
C GLY A 92 12.43 -7.25 -7.99
N TYR A 93 11.55 -6.26 -8.09
CA TYR A 93 10.28 -6.19 -7.36
C TYR A 93 9.20 -5.41 -8.12
N ALA A 94 7.96 -5.51 -7.66
CA ALA A 94 6.84 -4.71 -8.14
C ALA A 94 6.11 -4.09 -6.97
N LEU A 95 5.47 -2.96 -7.22
CA LEU A 95 4.39 -2.48 -6.39
C LEU A 95 3.07 -2.89 -7.02
N ALA A 96 2.25 -3.56 -6.24
CA ALA A 96 0.97 -4.11 -6.66
C ALA A 96 -0.13 -3.78 -5.66
N ALA A 97 -1.39 -3.89 -6.09
CA ALA A 97 -2.53 -3.82 -5.21
C ALA A 97 -3.27 -5.16 -5.14
N ASN A 98 -3.60 -5.59 -3.93
CA ASN A 98 -4.40 -6.79 -3.71
C ASN A 98 -5.90 -6.57 -3.94
N GLU A 99 -6.71 -7.61 -3.75
CA GLU A 99 -8.18 -7.54 -3.90
C GLU A 99 -8.86 -6.47 -3.02
N TYR A 100 -8.22 -5.99 -1.96
CA TYR A 100 -8.73 -4.95 -1.07
C TYR A 100 -8.32 -3.53 -1.49
N GLY A 101 -7.36 -3.41 -2.41
CA GLY A 101 -6.69 -2.14 -2.70
C GLY A 101 -5.57 -1.79 -1.72
N GLU A 102 -5.13 -2.75 -0.90
CA GLU A 102 -3.90 -2.57 -0.10
C GLU A 102 -2.69 -2.71 -1.02
N LEU A 103 -1.76 -1.78 -0.89
CA LEU A 103 -0.48 -1.79 -1.58
C LEU A 103 0.41 -2.89 -1.00
N LYS A 104 1.12 -3.58 -1.90
CA LYS A 104 2.07 -4.64 -1.59
C LYS A 104 3.32 -4.47 -2.42
N ARG A 105 4.47 -4.65 -1.78
CA ARG A 105 5.77 -4.80 -2.45
C ARG A 105 5.99 -6.29 -2.63
N VAL A 106 6.12 -6.76 -3.86
CA VAL A 106 6.20 -8.20 -4.15
C VAL A 106 7.45 -8.54 -4.94
N TYR A 107 8.10 -9.63 -4.57
CA TYR A 107 9.36 -10.10 -5.15
C TYR A 107 9.53 -11.61 -4.89
N PRO A 108 10.42 -12.32 -5.61
CA PRO A 108 10.97 -11.92 -6.90
C PRO A 108 9.85 -11.81 -7.95
N LEU A 109 10.16 -11.30 -9.13
CA LEU A 109 9.24 -11.34 -10.29
C LEU A 109 9.95 -11.82 -11.54
N ASP A 110 9.17 -12.50 -12.36
CA ASP A 110 9.61 -12.97 -13.67
C ASP A 110 9.82 -11.84 -14.68
N ALA A 111 10.78 -12.08 -15.57
CA ALA A 111 11.03 -11.27 -16.75
C ALA A 111 9.90 -11.45 -17.78
N GLY A 112 8.85 -10.65 -17.68
CA GLY A 112 7.76 -10.62 -18.67
C GLY A 112 6.49 -9.90 -18.23
N LEU A 113 6.29 -9.71 -16.93
CA LEU A 113 5.15 -8.96 -16.38
C LEU A 113 5.22 -7.47 -16.73
N ARG A 114 4.05 -6.84 -16.85
CA ARG A 114 3.88 -5.43 -17.22
C ARG A 114 2.99 -4.71 -16.20
N THR A 115 3.13 -3.39 -16.12
CA THR A 115 2.16 -2.55 -15.42
C THR A 115 0.75 -2.81 -15.97
N TRP A 116 -0.23 -2.93 -15.09
CA TRP A 116 -1.61 -3.35 -15.34
C TRP A 116 -1.85 -4.84 -15.59
N ASP A 117 -0.83 -5.71 -15.54
CA ASP A 117 -1.09 -7.14 -15.45
C ASP A 117 -1.72 -7.50 -14.09
N VAL A 118 -2.67 -8.43 -14.11
CA VAL A 118 -3.33 -9.00 -12.93
C VAL A 118 -2.84 -10.43 -12.79
N ILE A 119 -1.98 -10.66 -11.81
CA ILE A 119 -1.41 -11.96 -11.51
C ILE A 119 -2.21 -12.69 -10.42
N GLU A 120 -2.15 -14.01 -10.45
CA GLU A 120 -2.40 -14.88 -9.31
C GLU A 120 -1.08 -15.57 -8.98
N ALA A 121 -0.56 -15.34 -7.77
CA ALA A 121 0.79 -15.75 -7.38
C ALA A 121 0.76 -16.57 -6.09
N GLY A 122 1.53 -17.66 -6.05
CA GLY A 122 1.86 -18.39 -4.83
C GLY A 122 2.70 -17.53 -3.88
N ILE A 123 2.57 -17.76 -2.57
CA ILE A 123 3.30 -17.04 -1.53
C ILE A 123 4.36 -17.97 -0.91
N ALA A 124 5.63 -17.58 -1.03
CA ALA A 124 6.74 -18.26 -0.37
C ALA A 124 6.85 -17.83 1.10
N ASP A 125 6.78 -16.52 1.36
CA ASP A 125 6.64 -15.97 2.71
C ASP A 125 5.75 -14.71 2.72
N TYR A 126 4.77 -14.70 3.62
CA TYR A 126 3.88 -13.56 3.84
C TYR A 126 4.53 -12.48 4.72
N PHE A 127 5.57 -12.82 5.49
CA PHE A 127 6.31 -11.92 6.39
C PHE A 127 7.83 -12.11 6.28
N PRO A 128 8.42 -11.94 5.09
CA PRO A 128 9.79 -12.34 4.83
C PRO A 128 10.81 -11.68 5.78
N GLU A 129 11.72 -12.50 6.32
CA GLU A 129 12.76 -12.01 7.24
C GLU A 129 13.77 -11.08 6.57
N ALA A 130 13.98 -11.26 5.26
CA ALA A 130 14.93 -10.51 4.43
C ALA A 130 14.47 -9.07 4.15
N ASP A 131 13.16 -8.86 3.96
CA ASP A 131 12.55 -7.55 3.75
C ASP A 131 11.33 -7.39 4.66
N ARG A 132 11.56 -6.99 5.91
CA ARG A 132 10.52 -6.98 6.95
C ARG A 132 9.51 -5.82 6.84
N ARG A 133 9.50 -5.08 5.73
CA ARG A 133 8.52 -4.01 5.48
C ARG A 133 7.08 -4.56 5.64
N PRO A 134 6.13 -3.77 6.17
CA PRO A 134 4.77 -4.27 6.48
C PRO A 134 3.95 -4.65 5.22
N ASP A 135 4.35 -4.13 4.07
CA ASP A 135 3.73 -4.38 2.77
C ASP A 135 4.52 -5.37 1.89
N SER A 136 5.68 -5.85 2.33
CA SER A 136 6.48 -6.83 1.58
C SER A 136 5.94 -8.26 1.70
N ILE A 137 5.96 -8.98 0.57
CA ILE A 137 5.59 -10.39 0.45
C ILE A 137 6.56 -11.04 -0.53
N GLU A 138 7.07 -12.22 -0.16
CA GLU A 138 7.88 -13.07 -1.02
C GLU A 138 6.98 -14.06 -1.77
N LEU A 139 7.09 -14.07 -3.10
CA LEU A 139 6.30 -14.90 -4.00
C LEU A 139 7.05 -16.19 -4.36
N GLU A 140 6.31 -17.26 -4.60
CA GLU A 140 6.86 -18.44 -5.27
C GLU A 140 7.08 -18.13 -6.76
N PRO A 141 8.32 -18.21 -7.29
CA PRO A 141 8.61 -17.85 -8.69
C PRO A 141 7.79 -18.70 -9.66
N ASP A 142 7.81 -20.03 -9.47
CA ASP A 142 7.18 -21.00 -10.34
C ASP A 142 5.63 -21.06 -10.22
N GLU A 143 5.02 -20.26 -9.32
CA GLU A 143 3.55 -20.19 -9.14
C GLU A 143 2.95 -18.82 -9.47
N THR A 144 3.59 -18.02 -10.33
CA THR A 144 3.08 -16.69 -10.74
C THR A 144 2.44 -16.71 -12.14
N ASP A 145 1.11 -16.75 -12.19
CA ASP A 145 0.32 -16.75 -13.44
C ASP A 145 -0.24 -15.36 -13.76
N CYS A 146 -0.01 -14.85 -14.99
CA CYS A 146 -0.70 -13.67 -15.49
C CYS A 146 -2.12 -14.01 -15.98
N VAL A 147 -3.13 -13.71 -15.16
CA VAL A 147 -4.53 -14.07 -15.41
C VAL A 147 -5.20 -13.18 -16.46
N ARG A 148 -4.83 -11.89 -16.51
CA ARG A 148 -5.28 -10.90 -17.52
C ARG A 148 -4.46 -9.62 -17.44
N THR A 149 -4.47 -8.81 -18.51
CA THR A 149 -4.10 -7.39 -18.43
C THR A 149 -5.35 -6.53 -18.20
N VAL A 150 -5.21 -5.41 -17.49
CA VAL A 150 -6.26 -4.39 -17.39
C VAL A 150 -6.12 -3.43 -18.56
N ASP A 151 -6.86 -3.66 -19.64
CA ASP A 151 -6.82 -2.79 -20.83
C ASP A 151 -7.90 -1.69 -20.82
N SER A 152 -9.03 -1.91 -20.16
CA SER A 152 -10.08 -0.89 -20.01
C SER A 152 -9.57 0.30 -19.19
N TRP A 153 -9.74 1.48 -19.76
CA TRP A 153 -9.47 2.75 -19.11
C TRP A 153 -10.30 2.94 -17.83
N GLU A 154 -11.58 2.57 -17.88
CA GLU A 154 -12.51 2.63 -16.74
C GLU A 154 -12.04 1.71 -15.61
N ASP A 155 -11.56 0.50 -15.93
CA ASP A 155 -10.96 -0.40 -14.93
C ASP A 155 -9.71 0.21 -14.30
N ARG A 156 -8.78 0.77 -15.10
CA ARG A 156 -7.57 1.42 -14.57
C ARG A 156 -7.90 2.56 -13.63
N ILE A 157 -8.90 3.39 -13.96
CA ILE A 157 -9.42 4.43 -13.05
C ILE A 157 -10.02 3.82 -11.79
N ARG A 158 -10.88 2.79 -11.89
CA ARG A 158 -11.51 2.17 -10.72
C ARG A 158 -10.48 1.54 -9.78
N ILE A 159 -9.38 1.01 -10.32
CA ILE A 159 -8.26 0.48 -9.53
C ILE A 159 -7.47 1.63 -8.92
N ALA A 160 -7.05 2.62 -9.72
CA ALA A 160 -6.30 3.79 -9.24
C ALA A 160 -7.06 4.56 -8.13
N GLU A 161 -8.36 4.81 -8.28
CA GLU A 161 -9.19 5.49 -7.28
C GLU A 161 -9.47 4.64 -6.04
N LYS A 162 -9.32 3.31 -6.12
CA LYS A 162 -9.48 2.39 -4.99
C LYS A 162 -8.19 2.24 -4.17
N VAL A 163 -7.02 2.30 -4.81
CA VAL A 163 -5.71 2.21 -4.16
C VAL A 163 -5.21 3.58 -3.70
N ALA A 164 -5.69 4.65 -4.34
CA ALA A 164 -5.35 6.01 -3.96
C ALA A 164 -5.93 6.37 -2.61
N GLU A 165 -5.11 7.05 -1.82
CA GLU A 165 -5.43 7.52 -0.49
C GLU A 165 -5.19 9.02 -0.37
N SER A 166 -5.83 9.60 0.64
CA SER A 166 -5.60 10.95 1.12
C SER A 166 -4.11 11.21 1.34
N GLY A 167 -3.59 12.34 0.85
CA GLY A 167 -2.21 12.79 1.07
C GLY A 167 -1.88 13.11 2.53
N GLU A 168 -2.80 12.87 3.47
CA GLU A 168 -2.60 12.94 4.92
C GLU A 168 -1.32 12.21 5.38
N PHE A 169 -0.94 11.09 4.76
CA PHE A 169 0.30 10.37 5.10
C PHE A 169 1.60 11.14 4.78
N LEU A 170 1.53 12.19 3.95
CA LEU A 170 2.65 13.10 3.68
C LEU A 170 2.72 14.28 4.68
N HIS A 171 1.73 14.39 5.58
CA HIS A 171 1.58 15.53 6.50
C HIS A 171 1.49 15.13 7.99
N THR A 172 0.96 13.94 8.29
CA THR A 172 0.72 13.48 9.66
C THR A 172 1.46 12.17 9.93
N ASP A 173 1.20 11.57 11.09
CA ASP A 173 1.66 10.22 11.43
C ASP A 173 0.87 9.11 10.71
N ALA A 174 0.01 9.42 9.74
CA ALA A 174 -0.73 8.44 8.94
C ALA A 174 0.14 7.56 8.01
N TRP A 175 1.44 7.87 7.88
CA TRP A 175 2.41 6.94 7.28
C TRP A 175 2.81 5.78 8.20
N ARG A 176 2.60 5.89 9.53
CA ARG A 176 2.89 4.80 10.46
C ARG A 176 1.96 3.63 10.17
N GLY A 177 2.42 2.68 9.39
CA GLY A 177 1.59 1.59 8.86
C GLY A 177 2.23 0.88 7.68
N LYS A 178 3.01 1.62 6.89
CA LYS A 178 3.27 1.31 5.49
C LYS A 178 4.59 1.92 5.02
N THR A 179 5.27 1.25 4.11
CA THR A 179 6.36 1.81 3.30
C THR A 179 5.91 2.22 1.90
N LEU A 180 4.63 2.05 1.56
CA LEU A 180 4.04 2.44 0.27
C LEU A 180 2.91 3.45 0.45
N GLY A 181 2.65 4.25 -0.59
CA GLY A 181 1.44 5.05 -0.70
C GLY A 181 1.10 5.34 -2.16
N VAL A 182 -0.18 5.59 -2.44
CA VAL A 182 -0.61 6.11 -3.75
C VAL A 182 -1.43 7.35 -3.51
N THR A 183 -0.98 8.51 -4.00
CA THR A 183 -1.75 9.75 -3.86
C THR A 183 -2.08 10.38 -5.21
N LYS A 184 -3.20 11.09 -5.25
CA LYS A 184 -3.63 11.87 -6.41
C LYS A 184 -3.30 13.34 -6.15
N PRO A 185 -2.48 14.00 -6.98
CA PRO A 185 -2.28 15.43 -6.89
C PRO A 185 -3.60 16.20 -7.00
N ARG A 186 -3.78 17.20 -6.12
CA ARG A 186 -4.98 18.04 -6.01
C ARG A 186 -5.22 18.89 -7.24
N PHE A 187 -4.12 19.39 -7.82
CA PHE A 187 -4.10 20.21 -9.00
C PHE A 187 -3.29 19.50 -10.08
N ARG A 188 -3.56 19.84 -11.35
CA ARG A 188 -2.72 19.44 -12.50
C ARG A 188 -1.39 20.20 -12.56
N CYS A 189 -1.01 20.83 -11.44
CA CYS A 189 0.21 21.59 -11.25
C CYS A 189 1.20 20.70 -10.49
N PHE A 190 1.86 19.83 -11.23
CA PHE A 190 3.08 19.16 -10.78
C PHE A 190 4.20 19.44 -11.79
N TYR A 191 5.44 19.49 -11.33
CA TYR A 191 6.59 19.93 -12.12
C TYR A 191 7.81 19.06 -11.83
N PHE A 192 8.34 18.43 -12.88
CA PHE A 192 9.53 17.59 -12.81
C PHE A 192 10.78 18.39 -13.22
N TYR A 193 11.86 18.26 -12.45
CA TYR A 193 13.17 18.88 -12.65
C TYR A 193 14.22 18.09 -11.86
N ASP A 194 15.47 18.01 -12.32
CA ASP A 194 16.62 17.54 -11.52
C ASP A 194 16.38 16.24 -10.69
N ALA A 195 15.71 15.23 -11.28
CA ALA A 195 15.28 13.99 -10.61
C ALA A 195 14.30 14.16 -9.43
N HIS A 196 13.55 15.26 -9.41
CA HIS A 196 12.54 15.63 -8.43
C HIS A 196 11.19 15.92 -9.10
N CYS A 197 10.12 15.89 -8.30
CA CYS A 197 8.78 16.36 -8.67
C CYS A 197 8.19 17.23 -7.57
N GLN A 198 7.86 18.48 -7.91
CA GLN A 198 7.01 19.33 -7.08
C GLN A 198 5.54 19.04 -7.35
N PHE A 199 4.72 18.85 -6.31
CA PHE A 199 3.26 18.69 -6.46
C PHE A 199 2.49 19.08 -5.20
N PHE A 200 1.17 19.21 -5.30
CA PHE A 200 0.26 19.44 -4.17
C PHE A 200 -0.64 18.22 -3.97
N CYS A 201 -0.69 17.64 -2.78
CA CYS A 201 -1.66 16.59 -2.45
C CYS A 201 -3.05 17.17 -2.12
N ASP A 202 -4.05 16.31 -1.93
CA ASP A 202 -5.45 16.69 -1.67
C ASP A 202 -5.70 17.39 -0.32
N GLN A 203 -4.70 17.46 0.57
CA GLN A 203 -4.85 18.09 1.88
C GLN A 203 -5.00 19.60 1.79
N ASN A 204 -5.91 20.15 2.60
CA ASN A 204 -6.13 21.60 2.68
C ASN A 204 -4.93 22.36 3.25
N VAL A 205 -4.08 21.69 4.03
CA VAL A 205 -2.85 22.25 4.64
C VAL A 205 -1.59 22.03 3.79
N CYS A 206 -1.73 21.45 2.58
CA CYS A 206 -0.60 21.20 1.70
C CYS A 206 -0.02 22.51 1.15
N LEU A 207 1.22 22.81 1.52
CA LEU A 207 2.01 23.93 1.00
C LEU A 207 2.82 23.56 -0.25
N GLY A 208 2.68 22.33 -0.73
CA GLY A 208 3.52 21.71 -1.75
C GLY A 208 4.43 20.63 -1.14
N HIS A 209 4.72 19.62 -1.94
CA HIS A 209 5.74 18.60 -1.72
C HIS A 209 6.80 18.76 -2.81
N ASP A 210 8.06 18.53 -2.44
CA ASP A 210 9.19 18.40 -3.34
C ASP A 210 9.81 17.04 -3.03
N VAL A 211 9.80 16.12 -3.99
CA VAL A 211 10.01 14.69 -3.77
C VAL A 211 10.89 14.11 -4.88
N GLU A 212 11.92 13.35 -4.48
CA GLU A 212 12.82 12.63 -5.38
C GLU A 212 12.05 11.60 -6.24
N VAL A 213 12.49 11.39 -7.47
CA VAL A 213 11.91 10.46 -8.46
C VAL A 213 13.00 9.48 -8.85
N THR A 214 12.81 8.19 -8.60
CA THR A 214 13.86 7.20 -8.90
C THR A 214 14.12 7.04 -10.40
N ASP A 215 15.41 6.86 -10.76
CA ASP A 215 15.98 6.77 -12.12
C ASP A 215 15.47 5.62 -13.03
N GLY A 216 14.32 5.00 -12.74
CA GLY A 216 13.61 4.13 -13.69
C GLY A 216 12.93 4.89 -14.84
N GLY A 217 12.92 6.23 -14.77
CA GLY A 217 12.26 7.13 -15.70
C GLY A 217 12.97 7.30 -17.05
N ALA A 218 12.98 6.27 -17.88
CA ALA A 218 13.28 6.42 -19.31
C ALA A 218 12.26 7.36 -19.97
N GLY A 219 12.60 8.65 -20.05
CA GLY A 219 11.83 9.71 -20.72
C GLY A 219 10.33 9.72 -20.41
N LEU A 220 9.91 10.22 -19.23
CA LEU A 220 8.51 10.24 -18.78
C LEU A 220 7.55 10.86 -19.82
N GLU A 221 6.89 10.03 -20.64
CA GLU A 221 5.76 10.42 -21.47
C GLU A 221 4.43 10.36 -20.69
N ILE A 222 4.27 11.31 -19.76
CA ILE A 222 3.00 11.54 -19.05
C ILE A 222 1.93 11.97 -20.05
N THR A 223 1.00 11.06 -20.32
CA THR A 223 -0.14 11.26 -21.22
C THR A 223 -1.48 11.28 -20.44
N GLY A 224 -1.54 11.96 -19.27
CA GLY A 224 -2.76 12.00 -18.43
C GLY A 224 -3.10 13.18 -17.50
N ASP A 225 -4.29 13.79 -17.65
CA ASP A 225 -5.05 14.67 -16.72
C ASP A 225 -5.33 14.03 -15.35
N LYS A 226 -5.44 12.70 -15.32
CA LYS A 226 -5.46 11.90 -14.09
C LYS A 226 -4.08 11.26 -13.96
N VAL A 227 -3.27 11.79 -13.04
CA VAL A 227 -2.04 11.16 -12.56
C VAL A 227 -2.24 10.75 -11.11
N TYR A 228 -1.69 9.60 -10.75
CA TYR A 228 -1.49 9.18 -9.36
C TYR A 228 -0.01 8.87 -9.19
N PHE A 229 0.59 9.37 -8.12
CA PHE A 229 1.97 9.05 -7.79
C PHE A 229 1.98 7.84 -6.88
N VAL A 230 2.75 6.83 -7.26
CA VAL A 230 3.11 5.70 -6.41
C VAL A 230 4.38 6.10 -5.67
N LEU A 231 4.27 6.22 -4.35
CA LEU A 231 5.36 6.60 -3.48
C LEU A 231 5.82 5.41 -2.64
N GLU A 232 7.13 5.38 -2.42
CA GLU A 232 7.80 4.41 -1.57
C GLU A 232 8.64 5.16 -0.53
N ALA A 233 8.73 4.61 0.68
CA ALA A 233 9.48 5.18 1.78
C ALA A 233 10.98 4.92 1.59
N ALA A 234 11.80 5.95 1.72
CA ALA A 234 13.25 5.86 1.58
C ALA A 234 13.85 4.89 2.60
N GLU A 235 14.40 3.78 2.11
CA GLU A 235 15.17 2.86 2.93
C GLU A 235 16.54 3.48 3.26
N ARG A 236 16.76 3.75 4.55
CA ARG A 236 18.07 4.21 5.05
C ARG A 236 18.80 3.05 5.73
N ALA A 237 20.12 3.05 5.58
CA ALA A 237 21.01 1.93 5.90
C ALA A 237 20.70 1.22 7.24
N ARG A 238 20.90 -0.11 7.25
CA ARG A 238 20.67 -1.07 8.35
C ARG A 238 19.22 -1.55 8.54
N GLY A 239 18.31 -1.30 7.60
CA GLY A 239 16.92 -1.76 7.73
C GLY A 239 16.22 -1.18 8.97
N GLU A 240 16.60 0.04 9.37
CA GLU A 240 15.93 0.76 10.46
C GLU A 240 14.51 1.11 10.03
N PHE A 241 13.57 0.23 10.36
CA PHE A 241 12.18 0.41 10.00
C PHE A 241 11.63 1.76 10.46
N ILE A 242 10.76 2.29 9.60
CA ILE A 242 9.94 3.50 9.77
C ILE A 242 9.38 3.70 11.20
N TRP A 243 9.13 2.61 11.94
CA TRP A 243 8.69 2.58 13.34
C TRP A 243 9.55 3.40 14.31
N GLN A 244 10.85 3.51 14.08
CA GLN A 244 11.77 4.18 15.00
C GLN A 244 11.89 5.70 14.76
N LYS A 245 11.27 6.23 13.70
CA LYS A 245 11.48 7.63 13.28
C LYS A 245 10.28 8.54 13.55
N LYS A 246 10.56 9.84 13.64
CA LYS A 246 9.53 10.89 13.78
C LYS A 246 8.92 11.30 12.44
N GLN A 247 9.64 11.07 11.34
CA GLN A 247 9.29 11.42 9.97
C GLN A 247 9.83 10.34 9.03
N VAL A 248 9.18 10.19 7.88
CA VAL A 248 9.60 9.31 6.77
C VAL A 248 9.80 10.19 5.54
N GLU A 249 10.90 9.97 4.85
CA GLU A 249 11.13 10.51 3.51
C GLU A 249 10.48 9.58 2.49
N TRP A 250 9.83 10.17 1.50
CA TRP A 250 9.15 9.46 0.42
C TRP A 250 9.86 9.81 -0.88
N PHE A 251 9.86 8.88 -1.82
CA PHE A 251 10.24 9.11 -3.22
C PHE A 251 9.12 8.61 -4.13
N ILE A 252 8.95 9.23 -5.31
CA ILE A 252 8.05 8.75 -6.35
C ILE A 252 8.78 7.66 -7.10
N THR A 253 8.27 6.44 -6.98
CA THR A 253 8.85 5.27 -7.65
C THR A 253 8.21 5.03 -9.02
N ALA A 254 6.93 5.41 -9.18
CA ALA A 254 6.22 5.34 -10.44
C ALA A 254 5.02 6.30 -10.49
N GLU A 255 4.48 6.46 -11.70
CA GLU A 255 3.29 7.25 -11.98
C GLU A 255 2.24 6.43 -12.73
N ILE A 256 0.98 6.61 -12.35
CA ILE A 256 -0.18 6.03 -13.01
C ILE A 256 -0.88 7.15 -13.78
N SER A 257 -0.65 7.23 -15.09
CA SER A 257 -1.21 8.25 -15.98
C SER A 257 -2.36 7.70 -16.83
N LEU A 258 -3.50 8.42 -16.91
CA LEU A 258 -4.76 7.87 -17.46
C LEU A 258 -5.52 8.65 -18.60
N THR A 259 -5.30 9.93 -18.97
CA THR A 259 -5.93 10.68 -20.17
C THR A 259 -5.45 12.15 -20.45
N ASP A 260 -4.70 12.55 -21.50
CA ASP A 260 -4.43 13.97 -21.94
C ASP A 260 -4.21 15.03 -20.81
N PRO A 261 -3.01 15.30 -20.24
CA PRO A 261 -2.85 16.35 -19.22
C PRO A 261 -2.75 17.71 -19.88
N ARG A 262 -3.79 18.54 -19.77
CA ARG A 262 -3.72 19.92 -20.28
C ARG A 262 -3.00 20.88 -19.35
N GLN A 263 -1.72 20.60 -19.09
CA GLN A 263 -0.64 21.59 -19.05
C GLN A 263 0.73 20.89 -18.95
N ARG A 264 1.58 21.09 -19.98
CA ARG A 264 3.02 20.87 -19.94
C ARG A 264 3.71 22.12 -20.47
N ARG A 265 4.76 22.57 -19.78
CA ARG A 265 5.91 23.20 -20.44
C ARG A 265 7.09 22.27 -20.21
N LEU A 266 7.42 21.51 -21.25
CA LEU A 266 8.77 21.00 -21.43
C LEU A 266 9.66 22.23 -21.66
N LEU A 267 10.85 22.23 -21.06
CA LEU A 267 11.96 23.10 -21.48
C LEU A 267 12.67 22.44 -22.66
#